data_AF-A0A2S0KPV7-F1
#
_entry.id   AF-A0A2S0KPV7-F1
#
_cell.length_a   1.000
_cell.length_b   1.000
_cell.length_c   1.000
_cell.angle_alpha   90.00
_cell.angle_beta   90.00
_cell.angle_gamma   90.00
#
_symmetry.space_group_name_H-M   'P 1'
#
loop_
_entity.id
_entity.type
_entity.pdbx_description
1 polymer ?
#
loop_
_entity_poly.entity_id
_entity_poly.type
_entity_poly.pdbx_seq_one_letter_code
_entity_poly.pdbx_strand_id
1 'polypeptide(L)'
;MLNTSGLLFTLNCDGTAEIGYEDYDVEFFGGADYEVMYFLDKDNFELLLDSLGITMKDNIINHLKDAFGKNFDSNKFEDFCNEKNITFERDVHIG
;
A
#
# COMPACT_ATOMS: atom_id res chain seq x y z
N MET A 1 16.90 5.84 11.57
CA MET A 1 15.95 4.98 10.83
C MET A 1 14.58 5.44 11.27
N LEU A 2 13.69 5.79 10.35
CA LEU A 2 12.28 5.96 10.71
C LEU A 2 11.79 4.64 11.32
N ASN A 3 11.08 4.72 12.43
CA ASN A 3 10.35 3.59 12.97
C ASN A 3 9.07 3.48 12.14
N THR A 4 8.85 2.35 11.50
CA THR A 4 7.76 2.19 10.53
C THR A 4 7.16 0.79 10.64
N SER A 5 5.85 0.67 10.44
CA SER A 5 5.16 -0.62 10.33
C SER A 5 5.69 -1.46 9.17
N GLY A 6 6.26 -0.79 8.16
CA GLY A 6 6.43 -1.31 6.81
C GLY A 6 5.09 -1.60 6.14
N LEU A 7 5.07 -2.51 5.15
CA LEU A 7 3.84 -2.80 4.40
C LEU A 7 2.71 -3.29 5.31
N LEU A 8 1.65 -2.49 5.39
CA LEU A 8 0.31 -2.89 5.83
C LEU A 8 -0.47 -3.42 4.63
N PHE A 9 -1.14 -4.56 4.80
CA PHE A 9 -1.94 -5.18 3.76
C PHE A 9 -3.12 -5.95 4.32
N THR A 10 -4.32 -5.64 3.82
CA THR A 10 -5.56 -6.35 4.09
C THR A 10 -6.25 -6.68 2.76
N LEU A 11 -6.69 -7.92 2.62
CA LEU A 11 -7.57 -8.35 1.52
C LEU A 11 -8.94 -8.71 2.11
N ASN A 12 -9.96 -7.96 1.72
CA ASN A 12 -11.32 -8.14 2.20
C ASN A 12 -12.03 -9.27 1.44
N CYS A 13 -13.07 -9.85 2.05
CA CYS A 13 -13.80 -10.98 1.46
C CYS A 13 -14.57 -10.62 0.18
N ASP A 14 -14.86 -9.35 -0.04
CA ASP A 14 -15.51 -8.85 -1.26
C ASP A 14 -14.52 -8.59 -2.42
N GLY A 15 -13.23 -8.79 -2.17
CA GLY A 15 -12.15 -8.59 -3.15
C GLY A 15 -11.54 -7.20 -3.13
N THR A 16 -12.03 -6.27 -2.29
CA THR A 16 -11.36 -4.99 -2.06
C THR A 16 -10.07 -5.19 -1.25
N ALA A 17 -9.12 -4.27 -1.40
CA ALA A 17 -7.85 -4.35 -0.71
C ALA A 17 -7.42 -3.01 -0.12
N GLU A 18 -6.72 -3.11 1.00
CA GLU A 18 -6.13 -1.97 1.72
C GLU A 18 -4.63 -2.18 1.77
N ILE A 19 -3.88 -1.17 1.33
CA ILE A 19 -2.41 -1.20 1.26
C ILE A 19 -1.91 0.09 1.90
N GLY A 20 -0.87 0.03 2.72
CA GLY A 20 -0.38 1.25 3.37
C GLY A 20 0.85 1.07 4.22
N TYR A 21 1.11 2.09 5.02
CA TYR A 21 2.19 2.11 6.01
C TYR A 21 1.88 3.13 7.11
N GLU A 22 2.56 2.96 8.23
CA GLU A 22 2.54 3.88 9.36
C GLU A 22 3.99 4.18 9.78
N ASP A 23 4.32 5.46 9.87
CA ASP A 23 5.57 5.97 10.40
C ASP A 23 5.34 6.49 11.83
N TYR A 24 6.07 5.95 12.80
CA TYR A 24 5.90 6.25 14.21
C TYR A 24 6.80 7.39 14.68
N ASP A 25 6.32 8.16 15.68
CA ASP A 25 7.08 9.22 16.36
C ASP A 25 7.70 10.24 15.39
N VAL A 26 6.94 10.68 14.37
CA VAL A 26 7.46 11.55 13.32
C VAL A 26 7.73 12.95 13.89
N GLU A 27 9.02 13.30 14.02
CA GLU A 27 9.48 14.56 14.62
C GLU A 27 8.85 15.80 13.96
N PHE A 28 8.67 15.77 12.64
CA PHE A 28 8.03 16.85 11.89
C PHE A 28 6.59 17.13 12.36
N PHE A 29 5.88 16.10 12.80
CA PHE A 29 4.52 16.19 13.36
C PHE A 29 4.52 16.24 14.90
N GLY A 30 5.65 16.60 15.53
CA GLY A 30 5.75 16.73 16.98
C GLY A 30 5.79 15.39 17.71
N GLY A 31 6.21 14.32 17.03
CA GLY A 31 6.21 12.96 17.57
C GLY A 31 4.88 12.23 17.42
N ALA A 32 3.96 12.72 16.58
CA ALA A 32 2.76 12.01 16.20
C ALA A 32 3.07 10.90 15.17
N ASP A 33 2.18 9.92 15.09
CA ASP A 33 2.24 8.87 14.08
C ASP A 33 1.66 9.41 12.76
N TYR A 34 2.17 8.93 11.64
CA TYR A 34 1.76 9.29 10.29
C TYR A 34 1.38 8.03 9.52
N GLU A 35 0.09 7.85 9.29
CA GLU A 35 -0.47 6.70 8.59
C GLU A 35 -0.97 7.10 7.20
N VAL A 36 -0.66 6.27 6.20
CA VAL A 36 -1.18 6.40 4.83
C VAL A 36 -1.79 5.08 4.40
N MET A 37 -3.06 5.13 4.02
CA MET A 37 -3.80 3.98 3.52
C MET A 37 -4.35 4.24 2.12
N TYR A 38 -4.24 3.22 1.27
CA TYR A 38 -4.75 3.17 -0.09
C TYR A 38 -5.82 2.09 -0.18
N PHE A 39 -7.03 2.49 -0.59
CA PHE A 39 -8.18 1.62 -0.73
C PHE A 39 -8.43 1.37 -2.21
N LEU A 40 -8.32 0.09 -2.60
CA LEU A 40 -8.61 -0.36 -3.95
C LEU A 40 -9.93 -1.12 -3.94
N ASP A 41 -10.82 -0.78 -4.87
CA ASP A 41 -11.92 -1.65 -5.19
C ASP A 41 -11.41 -2.96 -5.81
N LYS A 42 -12.33 -3.92 -5.97
CA LYS A 42 -12.00 -5.25 -6.50
C LYS A 42 -11.34 -5.17 -7.88
N ASP A 43 -11.88 -4.37 -8.79
CA ASP A 43 -11.42 -4.32 -10.18
C ASP A 43 -10.02 -3.70 -10.28
N ASN A 44 -9.75 -2.65 -9.49
CA ASN A 44 -8.44 -2.02 -9.41
C ASN A 44 -7.41 -2.89 -8.69
N PHE A 45 -7.82 -3.65 -7.68
CA PHE A 45 -6.94 -4.61 -7.03
C PHE A 45 -6.59 -5.78 -7.95
N GLU A 46 -7.55 -6.32 -8.70
CA GLU A 46 -7.29 -7.34 -9.73
C GLU A 46 -6.33 -6.80 -10.80
N LEU A 47 -6.52 -5.56 -11.26
CA LEU A 47 -5.62 -4.91 -12.22
C LEU A 47 -4.20 -4.69 -11.66
N LEU A 48 -4.06 -4.39 -10.36
CA LEU A 48 -2.78 -4.32 -9.67
C LEU A 48 -2.06 -5.67 -9.71
N LEU A 49 -2.76 -6.75 -9.32
CA LEU A 49 -2.18 -8.10 -9.33
C LEU A 49 -1.76 -8.52 -10.74
N ASP A 50 -2.61 -8.31 -11.74
CA ASP A 50 -2.32 -8.61 -13.13
C ASP A 50 -1.12 -7.80 -13.66
N SER A 51 -1.05 -6.52 -13.33
CA SER A 51 0.05 -5.64 -13.74
C SER A 51 1.39 -6.02 -13.11
N LEU A 52 1.36 -6.64 -11.93
CA LEU A 52 2.52 -7.20 -11.25
C LEU A 52 2.82 -8.65 -11.66
N GLY A 53 1.97 -9.27 -12.49
CA GLY A 53 2.10 -10.66 -12.91
C GLY A 53 1.86 -11.66 -11.77
N ILE A 54 1.08 -11.27 -10.76
CA ILE A 54 0.77 -12.09 -9.58
C ILE A 54 -0.45 -12.93 -9.89
N THR A 55 -0.36 -14.24 -9.66
CA THR A 55 -1.54 -15.12 -9.68
C THR A 55 -2.10 -15.26 -8.27
N MET A 56 -3.41 -15.48 -8.10
CA MET A 56 -4.04 -15.62 -6.78
C MET A 56 -3.49 -16.77 -5.89
N LYS A 57 -2.63 -17.65 -6.44
CA LYS A 57 -1.94 -18.70 -5.67
C LYS A 57 -0.64 -18.21 -5.01
N ASP A 58 -0.18 -17.03 -5.38
CA ASP A 58 1.08 -16.48 -4.94
C ASP A 58 0.93 -15.71 -3.62
N ASN A 59 2.05 -15.56 -2.90
CA ASN A 59 2.07 -14.77 -1.67
C ASN A 59 2.07 -13.28 -2.03
N ILE A 60 0.89 -12.69 -2.14
CA ILE A 60 0.66 -11.28 -2.53
C ILE A 60 1.56 -10.34 -1.73
N ILE A 61 1.67 -10.52 -0.41
CA ILE A 61 2.48 -9.66 0.48
C ILE A 61 3.94 -9.63 0.03
N ASN A 62 4.52 -10.77 -0.34
CA ASN A 62 5.91 -10.82 -0.79
C ASN A 62 6.09 -10.07 -2.12
N HIS A 63 5.17 -10.27 -3.07
CA HIS A 63 5.23 -9.54 -4.34
C HIS A 63 5.07 -8.03 -4.16
N LEU A 64 4.17 -7.58 -3.27
CA LEU A 64 4.02 -6.16 -2.94
C LEU A 64 5.32 -5.61 -2.32
N LYS A 65 5.99 -6.37 -1.44
CA LYS A 65 7.29 -5.98 -0.87
C LYS A 65 8.42 -5.97 -1.89
N ASP A 66 8.42 -6.88 -2.86
CA ASP A 66 9.41 -6.90 -3.93
C ASP A 66 9.19 -5.72 -4.90
N ALA A 67 7.94 -5.40 -5.20
CA ALA A 67 7.55 -4.31 -6.07
C ALA A 67 7.78 -2.94 -5.42
N PHE A 68 7.30 -2.75 -4.19
CA PHE A 68 7.22 -1.45 -3.53
C PHE A 68 8.14 -1.31 -2.31
N GLY A 69 8.95 -2.33 -2.02
CA GLY A 69 9.89 -2.32 -0.90
C GLY A 69 9.28 -2.86 0.39
N LYS A 70 10.14 -3.41 1.25
CA LYS A 70 9.73 -4.00 2.55
C LYS A 70 9.01 -3.00 3.45
N ASN A 71 9.44 -1.74 3.40
CA ASN A 71 8.88 -0.64 4.18
C ASN A 71 7.78 0.13 3.44
N PHE A 72 7.36 -0.35 2.26
CA PHE A 72 6.36 0.25 1.38
C PHE A 72 6.66 1.71 0.98
N ASP A 73 7.25 1.86 -0.20
CA ASP A 73 7.47 3.14 -0.86
C ASP A 73 6.18 3.60 -1.54
N SER A 74 5.47 4.50 -0.85
CA SER A 74 4.19 5.06 -1.30
C SER A 74 4.30 5.82 -2.61
N ASN A 75 5.38 6.56 -2.85
CA ASN A 75 5.58 7.26 -4.12
C ASN A 75 5.70 6.26 -5.27
N LYS A 76 6.50 5.20 -5.08
CA LYS A 76 6.64 4.14 -6.09
C LYS A 76 5.33 3.42 -6.36
N PHE A 77 4.51 3.20 -5.33
CA PHE A 77 3.19 2.62 -5.48
C PHE A 77 2.24 3.53 -6.27
N GLU A 78 2.16 4.81 -5.92
CA GLU A 78 1.32 5.80 -6.60
C GLU A 78 1.73 5.98 -8.07
N ASP A 79 3.03 6.09 -8.35
CA ASP A 79 3.56 6.18 -9.72
C ASP A 79 3.18 4.95 -10.54
N PHE A 80 3.36 3.76 -9.99
CA PHE A 80 2.97 2.51 -10.65
C PHE A 80 1.47 2.48 -10.95
N CYS A 81 0.62 2.85 -9.99
CA CYS A 81 -0.82 2.87 -10.18
C CYS A 81 -1.23 3.86 -11.27
N ASN A 82 -0.64 5.06 -11.28
CA ASN A 82 -0.86 6.06 -12.31
C ASN A 82 -0.46 5.55 -13.70
N GLU A 83 0.71 4.91 -13.84
CA GLU A 83 1.17 4.31 -15.10
C GLU A 83 0.24 3.21 -15.64
N LYS A 84 -0.42 2.48 -14.72
CA LYS A 84 -1.34 1.38 -15.05
C LYS A 84 -2.80 1.80 -15.13
N ASN A 85 -3.12 3.08 -14.89
CA ASN A 85 -4.49 3.58 -14.75
C ASN A 85 -5.29 2.85 -13.66
N ILE A 86 -4.62 2.47 -12.59
CA ILE A 86 -5.24 1.92 -11.37
C ILE A 86 -5.66 3.10 -10.50
N THR A 87 -6.94 3.14 -10.15
CA THR A 87 -7.49 4.15 -9.24
C THR A 87 -7.61 3.60 -7.83
N PHE A 88 -7.45 4.48 -6.85
CA PHE A 88 -7.57 4.17 -5.42
C PHE A 88 -8.08 5.40 -4.68
N GLU A 89 -8.70 5.18 -3.52
CA GLU A 89 -8.89 6.23 -2.52
C GLU A 89 -7.66 6.26 -1.60
N ARG A 90 -7.22 7.47 -1.22
CA ARG A 90 -6.06 7.68 -0.35
C ARG A 90 -6.50 8.42 0.90
N ASP A 91 -6.23 7.83 2.05
CA ASP A 91 -6.44 8.45 3.35
C ASP A 91 -5.11 8.70 4.07
N VAL A 92 -5.05 9.81 4.80
CA VAL A 92 -3.88 10.17 5.62
C VAL A 92 -4.35 10.55 7.00
N HIS A 93 -3.84 9.84 7.99
CA HIS A 93 -4.08 10.11 9.39
C HIS A 93 -2.80 10.58 10.07
N ILE A 94 -2.93 11.62 10.92
CA ILE A 94 -1.86 12.10 11.81
C ILE A 94 -2.45 12.10 13.22
N GLY A 95 -1.87 11.31 14.11
CA GLY A 95 -2.48 10.97 15.40
C GLY A 95 -1.48 10.80 16.52
#